data_AF-A0A3N5QS11-F1
#
_entry.id   AF-A0A3N5QS11-F1
#
_cell.length_a   1.000
_cell.length_b   1.000
_cell.length_c   1.000
_cell.angle_alpha   90.00
_cell.angle_beta   90.00
_cell.angle_gamma   90.00
#
_symmetry.space_group_name_H-M   'P 1'
#
loop_
_entity.id
_entity.type
_entity.pdbx_description
1 polymer ?
#
loop_
_entity_poly.entity_id
_entity_poly.type
_entity_poly.pdbx_seq_one_letter_code
_entity_poly.pdbx_strand_id
1 'polypeptide(L)'
;MKKSAVMICLGLLLVCLFFYGCGGSRTSEAKAIMEKQVSLMENFITAMDNAGDAKTVAAAFTDFGVGMKELTPKMLELSKKYPGLYKESPEDLKPLVKKIEELSPKMGAAMMKAMQYGNDPAVQEALKNFTSTMAQQPK
;
A
#
# COMPACT_ATOMS: atom_id res chain seq x y z
N MET A 1 15.95 -18.74 -50.51
CA MET A 1 15.57 -17.59 -49.66
C MET A 1 14.35 -17.82 -48.76
N LYS A 2 13.50 -18.84 -49.00
CA LYS A 2 12.25 -19.06 -48.24
C LYS A 2 12.40 -19.75 -46.86
N LYS A 3 13.53 -20.40 -46.57
CA LYS A 3 13.75 -21.17 -45.34
C LYS A 3 14.33 -20.34 -44.18
N SER A 4 15.06 -19.27 -44.48
CA SER A 4 15.70 -18.41 -43.48
C SER A 4 14.74 -17.40 -42.83
N ALA A 5 13.65 -17.02 -43.51
CA ALA A 5 12.63 -16.12 -42.95
C ALA A 5 11.72 -16.83 -41.92
N VAL A 6 11.42 -18.12 -42.14
CA VAL A 6 10.55 -18.90 -41.23
C VAL A 6 11.24 -19.18 -39.89
N MET A 7 12.56 -19.35 -39.89
CA MET A 7 13.33 -19.65 -38.68
C MET A 7 13.51 -18.43 -37.76
N ILE A 8 13.50 -17.21 -38.32
CA ILE A 8 13.60 -15.95 -37.56
C ILE A 8 12.26 -15.58 -36.91
N CYS A 9 11.13 -15.84 -37.57
CA CYS A 9 9.80 -15.60 -37.00
C CYS A 9 9.46 -16.56 -35.84
N LEU A 10 9.96 -17.81 -35.87
CA LEU A 10 9.74 -18.77 -34.79
C LEU A 10 10.58 -18.46 -33.54
N GLY A 11 11.79 -17.90 -33.73
CA GLY A 11 12.65 -17.43 -32.63
C GLY A 11 12.10 -16.18 -31.93
N LEU A 12 11.51 -15.24 -32.67
CA LEU A 12 10.91 -14.03 -32.08
C LEU A 12 9.63 -14.33 -31.28
N LEU A 13 8.84 -15.32 -31.70
CA LEU A 13 7.62 -15.72 -31.01
C LEU A 13 7.91 -16.36 -29.63
N LEU A 14 9.03 -17.08 -29.52
CA LEU A 14 9.50 -17.70 -28.26
C LEU A 14 10.06 -16.68 -27.26
N VAL A 15 10.61 -15.55 -27.73
CA VAL A 15 11.07 -14.45 -26.86
C VAL A 15 9.88 -13.66 -26.28
N CYS A 16 8.78 -13.53 -27.02
CA CYS A 16 7.55 -12.91 -26.49
C CYS A 16 6.89 -13.74 -25.38
N LEU A 17 6.97 -15.07 -25.45
CA LEU A 17 6.42 -15.97 -24.41
C LEU A 17 7.21 -15.90 -23.08
N PHE A 18 8.48 -15.47 -23.11
CA PHE A 18 9.25 -15.24 -21.88
C PHE A 18 8.78 -14.00 -21.09
N PHE A 19 8.12 -13.03 -21.74
CA PHE A 19 7.54 -11.87 -21.05
C PHE A 19 6.12 -12.12 -20.53
N TYR A 20 5.37 -13.04 -21.14
CA TYR A 20 4.01 -13.37 -20.68
C TYR A 20 3.97 -14.56 -19.69
N GLY A 21 5.03 -15.36 -19.59
CA GLY A 21 5.09 -16.56 -18.74
C GLY A 21 5.38 -16.33 -17.25
N CYS A 22 5.51 -15.10 -16.77
CA CYS A 22 5.83 -14.81 -15.36
C CYS A 22 4.95 -13.71 -14.73
N GLY A 23 3.72 -13.52 -15.23
CA GLY A 23 2.79 -12.48 -14.73
C GLY A 23 1.94 -12.89 -13.52
N GLY A 24 1.57 -14.17 -13.40
CA GLY A 24 0.56 -14.62 -12.42
C GLY A 24 0.98 -14.58 -10.94
N SER A 25 2.28 -14.64 -10.64
CA SER A 25 2.80 -14.54 -9.26
C SER A 25 3.35 -13.16 -8.90
N ARG A 26 3.54 -12.29 -9.90
CA ARG A 26 4.17 -10.97 -9.73
C ARG A 26 3.16 -9.88 -9.36
N THR A 27 2.00 -9.87 -10.01
CA THR A 27 0.92 -8.96 -9.61
C THR A 27 0.22 -9.42 -8.33
N SER A 28 0.21 -10.72 -8.01
CA SER A 28 -0.42 -11.22 -6.79
C SER A 28 0.25 -10.71 -5.50
N GLU A 29 1.58 -10.61 -5.49
CA GLU A 29 2.33 -10.04 -4.36
C GLU A 29 2.03 -8.55 -4.18
N ALA A 30 2.13 -7.77 -5.27
CA ALA A 30 1.79 -6.36 -5.29
C ALA A 30 0.35 -6.12 -4.83
N LYS A 31 -0.58 -6.92 -5.36
CA LYS A 31 -2.00 -6.91 -5.01
C LYS A 31 -2.21 -7.13 -3.52
N ALA A 32 -1.61 -8.17 -2.94
CA ALA A 32 -1.77 -8.48 -1.52
C ALA A 32 -1.24 -7.36 -0.62
N ILE A 33 -0.10 -6.75 -0.98
CA ILE A 33 0.46 -5.60 -0.25
C ILE A 33 -0.49 -4.39 -0.32
N MET A 34 -1.01 -4.09 -1.52
CA MET A 34 -1.93 -2.96 -1.71
C MET A 34 -3.30 -3.19 -1.06
N GLU A 35 -3.83 -4.41 -1.09
CA GLU A 35 -5.05 -4.79 -0.37
C GLU A 35 -4.86 -4.64 1.14
N LYS A 36 -3.70 -5.03 1.68
CA LYS A 36 -3.37 -4.81 3.09
C LYS A 36 -3.30 -3.32 3.41
N GLN A 37 -2.71 -2.51 2.52
CA GLN A 37 -2.69 -1.05 2.68
C GLN A 37 -4.11 -0.47 2.74
N VAL A 38 -4.96 -0.83 1.77
CA VAL A 38 -6.37 -0.42 1.73
C VAL A 38 -7.08 -0.79 3.03
N SER A 39 -6.93 -2.04 3.47
CA SER A 39 -7.57 -2.51 4.70
C SER A 39 -7.12 -1.73 5.94
N LEU A 40 -5.82 -1.42 6.07
CA LEU A 40 -5.33 -0.60 7.18
C LEU A 40 -5.90 0.82 7.15
N MET A 41 -6.01 1.43 5.96
CA MET A 41 -6.61 2.76 5.80
C MET A 41 -8.11 2.72 6.15
N GLU A 42 -8.86 1.76 5.64
CA GLU A 42 -10.29 1.60 5.92
C GLU A 42 -10.56 1.38 7.41
N ASN A 43 -9.77 0.51 8.06
CA ASN A 43 -9.92 0.23 9.48
C ASN A 43 -9.62 1.48 10.32
N PHE A 44 -8.56 2.21 10.01
CA PHE A 44 -8.23 3.44 10.71
C PHE A 44 -9.33 4.50 10.53
N ILE A 45 -9.79 4.75 9.30
CA ILE A 45 -10.87 5.69 9.01
C ILE A 45 -12.14 5.30 9.78
N THR A 46 -12.53 4.02 9.73
CA THR A 46 -13.72 3.53 10.42
C THR A 46 -13.61 3.68 11.94
N ALA A 47 -12.45 3.37 12.52
CA ALA A 47 -12.21 3.54 13.95
C ALA A 47 -12.30 5.01 14.35
N MET A 48 -11.71 5.90 13.53
CA MET A 48 -11.73 7.35 13.77
C MET A 48 -13.12 7.95 13.58
N ASP A 49 -13.90 7.51 12.61
CA ASP A 49 -15.28 7.96 12.40
C ASP A 49 -16.17 7.61 13.60
N ASN A 50 -15.99 6.42 14.16
CA ASN A 50 -16.72 5.94 15.33
C ASN A 50 -16.15 6.40 16.67
N ALA A 51 -14.96 7.02 16.70
CA ALA A 51 -14.34 7.44 17.95
C ALA A 51 -15.13 8.58 18.61
N GLY A 52 -15.62 8.29 19.83
CA GLY A 52 -16.27 9.25 20.72
C GLY A 52 -15.43 9.65 21.93
N ASP A 53 -14.23 9.07 22.09
CA ASP A 53 -13.33 9.34 23.19
C ASP A 53 -11.85 9.20 22.80
N ALA A 54 -10.98 9.73 23.66
CA ALA A 54 -9.53 9.73 23.44
C ALA A 54 -8.94 8.32 23.45
N LYS A 55 -9.51 7.38 24.21
CA LYS A 55 -9.05 5.99 24.29
C LYS A 55 -9.21 5.28 22.94
N THR A 56 -10.33 5.49 22.28
CA THR A 56 -10.63 4.92 20.95
C THR A 56 -9.70 5.51 19.90
N VAL A 57 -9.44 6.82 19.96
CA VAL A 57 -8.45 7.46 19.07
C VAL A 57 -7.05 6.90 19.30
N ALA A 58 -6.61 6.78 20.55
CA ALA A 58 -5.29 6.23 20.87
C ALA A 58 -5.15 4.79 20.35
N ALA A 59 -6.15 3.94 20.56
CA ALA A 59 -6.17 2.58 20.04
C ALA A 59 -6.09 2.54 18.51
N ALA A 60 -6.82 3.40 17.80
CA ALA A 60 -6.78 3.48 16.35
C ALA A 60 -5.36 3.81 15.82
N PHE A 61 -4.64 4.73 16.46
CA PHE A 61 -3.23 5.01 16.11
C PHE A 61 -2.30 3.84 16.41
N THR A 62 -2.49 3.18 17.54
CA THR A 62 -1.70 2.00 17.90
C THR A 62 -1.87 0.91 16.85
N ASP A 63 -3.10 0.53 16.52
CA ASP A 63 -3.40 -0.55 15.58
C ASP A 63 -2.91 -0.22 14.16
N PHE A 64 -3.15 1.02 13.71
CA PHE A 64 -2.65 1.48 12.41
C PHE A 64 -1.13 1.50 12.37
N GLY A 65 -0.46 1.95 13.44
CA GLY A 65 0.98 1.94 13.57
C GLY A 65 1.59 0.55 13.53
N VAL A 66 1.00 -0.42 14.22
CA VAL A 66 1.43 -1.84 14.16
C VAL A 66 1.31 -2.37 12.73
N GLY A 67 0.17 -2.17 12.08
CA GLY A 67 -0.04 -2.61 10.70
C GLY A 67 0.94 -1.97 9.72
N MET A 68 1.19 -0.67 9.86
CA MET A 68 2.13 0.05 8.99
C MET A 68 3.59 -0.34 9.24
N LYS A 69 3.96 -0.69 10.47
CA LYS A 69 5.29 -1.23 10.78
C LYS A 69 5.60 -2.49 9.99
N GLU A 70 4.62 -3.38 9.86
CA GLU A 70 4.75 -4.62 9.09
C GLU A 70 4.71 -4.38 7.58
N LEU A 71 3.89 -3.42 7.14
CA LEU A 71 3.63 -3.20 5.72
C LEU A 71 4.67 -2.33 5.03
N THR A 72 5.23 -1.33 5.73
CA THR A 72 6.20 -0.38 5.17
C THR A 72 7.42 -1.02 4.51
N PRO A 73 8.14 -1.98 5.14
CA PRO A 73 9.28 -2.61 4.48
C PRO A 73 8.88 -3.32 3.17
N LYS A 74 7.70 -3.97 3.15
CA LYS A 74 7.17 -4.63 1.95
C LYS A 74 6.82 -3.63 0.85
N MET A 75 6.25 -2.48 1.22
CA MET A 75 5.99 -1.39 0.27
C MET A 75 7.28 -0.80 -0.31
N LEU A 76 8.35 -0.69 0.50
CA LEU A 76 9.65 -0.22 0.04
C LEU A 76 10.31 -1.22 -0.93
N GLU A 77 10.24 -2.52 -0.62
CA GLU A 77 10.70 -3.56 -1.55
C GLU A 77 9.89 -3.55 -2.84
N LEU A 78 8.56 -3.40 -2.73
CA LEU A 78 7.67 -3.31 -3.88
C LEU A 78 8.00 -2.11 -4.76
N SER A 79 8.27 -0.94 -4.19
CA SER A 79 8.60 0.27 -4.96
C SER A 79 9.96 0.17 -5.65
N LYS A 80 10.94 -0.51 -5.04
CA LYS A 80 12.23 -0.83 -5.67
C LYS A 80 12.07 -1.81 -6.82
N LYS A 81 11.23 -2.83 -6.64
CA LYS A 81 10.96 -3.88 -7.63
C LYS A 81 10.11 -3.37 -8.80
N TYR A 82 9.19 -2.46 -8.53
CA TYR A 82 8.25 -1.89 -9.50
C TYR A 82 8.23 -0.35 -9.38
N PRO A 83 9.27 0.32 -9.87
CA PRO A 83 9.31 1.77 -9.88
C PRO A 83 8.13 2.31 -10.71
N GLY A 84 7.39 3.26 -10.15
CA GLY A 84 6.23 3.84 -10.82
C GLY A 84 4.96 2.98 -10.78
N LEU A 85 4.92 1.89 -10.00
CA LEU A 85 3.74 1.00 -9.91
C LEU A 85 2.42 1.76 -9.72
N TYR A 86 2.39 2.77 -8.86
CA TYR A 86 1.18 3.57 -8.59
C TYR A 86 0.80 4.54 -9.73
N LYS A 87 1.75 4.89 -10.61
CA LYS A 87 1.50 5.77 -11.77
C LYS A 87 1.11 4.97 -13.01
N GLU A 88 1.77 3.83 -13.22
CA GLU A 88 1.60 2.96 -14.38
C GLU A 88 1.16 1.56 -13.91
N SER A 89 0.03 1.51 -13.20
CA SER A 89 -0.47 0.27 -12.64
C SER A 89 -1.02 -0.66 -13.73
N PRO A 90 -0.66 -1.95 -13.69
CA PRO A 90 -1.39 -3.00 -14.40
C PRO A 90 -2.90 -2.91 -14.14
N GLU A 91 -3.72 -3.32 -15.12
CA GLU A 91 -5.19 -3.21 -15.07
C GLU A 91 -5.80 -3.84 -13.81
N ASP A 92 -5.23 -4.95 -13.32
CA ASP A 92 -5.69 -5.67 -12.14
C ASP A 92 -5.40 -4.93 -10.81
N LEU A 93 -4.46 -3.99 -10.81
CA LEU A 93 -4.10 -3.18 -9.63
C LEU A 93 -4.72 -1.79 -9.63
N LYS A 94 -5.17 -1.29 -10.79
CA LYS A 94 -5.84 0.03 -10.90
C LYS A 94 -6.99 0.23 -9.91
N PRO A 95 -7.87 -0.76 -9.65
CA PRO A 95 -8.94 -0.58 -8.66
C PRO A 95 -8.39 -0.30 -7.26
N LEU A 96 -7.27 -0.93 -6.89
CA LEU A 96 -6.63 -0.72 -5.59
C LEU A 96 -5.94 0.64 -5.52
N VAL A 97 -5.28 1.09 -6.59
CA VAL A 97 -4.73 2.46 -6.64
C VAL A 97 -5.84 3.48 -6.45
N LYS A 98 -6.92 3.37 -7.24
CA LYS A 98 -8.06 4.28 -7.12
C LYS A 98 -8.65 4.29 -5.70
N LYS A 99 -8.77 3.12 -5.08
CA LYS A 99 -9.23 2.99 -3.70
C LYS A 99 -8.29 3.70 -2.71
N ILE A 100 -6.97 3.55 -2.86
CA ILE A 100 -5.99 4.25 -2.03
C ILE A 100 -6.11 5.77 -2.21
N GLU A 101 -6.26 6.25 -3.45
CA GLU A 101 -6.47 7.66 -3.77
C GLU A 101 -7.75 8.22 -3.13
N GLU A 102 -8.86 7.46 -3.17
CA GLU A 102 -10.14 7.82 -2.55
C GLU A 102 -10.06 7.83 -1.01
N LEU A 103 -9.30 6.92 -0.41
CA LEU A 103 -9.12 6.85 1.05
C LEU A 103 -8.14 7.90 1.57
N SER A 104 -7.19 8.37 0.75
CA SER A 104 -6.18 9.35 1.15
C SER A 104 -6.75 10.65 1.77
N PRO A 105 -7.74 11.35 1.17
CA PRO A 105 -8.34 12.52 1.80
C PRO A 105 -9.09 12.17 3.09
N LYS A 106 -9.69 10.97 3.18
CA LYS A 106 -10.37 10.49 4.38
C LYS A 106 -9.40 10.21 5.53
N MET A 107 -8.21 9.67 5.22
CA MET A 107 -7.12 9.54 6.19
C MET A 107 -6.73 10.91 6.74
N GLY A 108 -6.60 11.93 5.87
CA GLY A 108 -6.33 13.30 6.30
C GLY A 108 -7.40 13.85 7.24
N ALA A 109 -8.68 13.66 6.90
CA ALA A 109 -9.80 14.08 7.76
C ALA A 109 -9.81 13.33 9.11
N ALA A 110 -9.54 12.03 9.11
CA ALA A 110 -9.42 11.21 10.31
C ALA A 110 -8.28 11.70 11.22
N MET A 111 -7.11 12.01 10.64
CA MET A 111 -5.98 12.62 11.38
C MET A 111 -6.33 13.99 11.96
N MET A 112 -7.06 14.83 11.22
CA MET A 112 -7.54 16.12 11.74
C MET A 112 -8.52 15.93 12.91
N LYS A 113 -9.41 14.93 12.84
CA LYS A 113 -10.31 14.60 13.95
C LYS A 113 -9.54 14.18 15.20
N ALA A 114 -8.44 13.44 15.05
CA ALA A 114 -7.58 13.07 16.18
C ALA A 114 -7.02 14.28 16.94
N MET A 115 -6.78 15.41 16.27
CA MET A 115 -6.25 16.62 16.91
C MET A 115 -7.18 17.17 18.00
N GLN A 116 -8.48 16.90 17.90
CA GLN A 116 -9.45 17.28 18.95
C GLN A 116 -9.14 16.60 20.29
N TYR A 117 -8.47 15.46 20.25
CA TYR A 117 -8.02 14.69 21.41
C TYR A 117 -6.51 14.83 21.66
N GLY A 118 -5.82 15.75 20.96
CA GLY A 118 -4.36 15.87 20.99
C GLY A 118 -3.76 16.30 22.33
N ASN A 119 -4.58 16.78 23.27
CA ASN A 119 -4.16 17.09 24.64
C ASN A 119 -4.29 15.88 25.59
N ASP A 120 -4.92 14.79 25.15
CA ASP A 120 -5.04 13.58 25.94
C ASP A 120 -3.69 12.84 25.97
N PRO A 121 -3.17 12.47 27.15
CA PRO A 121 -1.88 11.78 27.28
C PRO A 121 -1.80 10.48 26.48
N ALA A 122 -2.89 9.70 26.41
CA ALA A 122 -2.89 8.43 25.70
C ALA A 122 -2.79 8.65 24.18
N VAL A 123 -3.45 9.69 23.66
CA VAL A 123 -3.36 10.06 22.24
C VAL A 123 -1.97 10.59 21.90
N GLN A 124 -1.38 11.42 22.77
CA GLN A 124 -0.01 11.90 22.59
C GLN A 124 1.00 10.75 22.56
N GLU A 125 0.88 9.79 23.47
CA GLU A 125 1.73 8.61 23.50
C GLU A 125 1.55 7.76 22.23
N ALA A 126 0.31 7.50 21.81
CA ALA A 126 0.02 6.75 20.60
C ALA A 126 0.58 7.43 19.35
N LEU A 127 0.44 8.75 19.22
CA LEU A 127 1.01 9.54 18.13
C LEU A 127 2.55 9.53 18.14
N LYS A 128 3.17 9.67 19.32
CA LYS A 128 4.63 9.57 19.48
C LYS A 128 5.14 8.20 19.06
N ASN A 129 4.45 7.13 19.46
CA ASN A 129 4.82 5.76 19.09
C ASN A 129 4.63 5.51 17.60
N PHE A 130 3.53 5.99 17.01
CA PHE A 130 3.27 5.93 15.57
C PHE A 130 4.39 6.64 14.78
N THR A 131 4.66 7.90 15.09
CA THR A 131 5.70 8.70 14.42
C THR A 131 7.09 8.08 14.55
N SER A 132 7.45 7.58 15.74
CA SER A 132 8.73 6.91 15.96
C SER A 132 8.85 5.63 15.14
N THR A 133 7.76 4.87 15.02
CA THR A 133 7.71 3.62 14.24
C THR A 133 7.88 3.89 12.75
N MET A 134 7.28 4.97 12.25
CA MET A 134 7.41 5.38 10.85
C MET A 134 8.78 6.00 10.56
N ALA A 135 9.39 6.70 11.52
CA ALA A 135 10.72 7.30 11.36
C ALA A 135 11.88 6.29 11.39
N GLN A 136 11.70 5.14 12.04
CA GLN A 136 12.71 4.06 12.11
C GLN A 136 12.77 3.20 10.84
N GLN A 137 11.95 3.49 9.83
CA GLN A 137 11.94 2.75 8.58
C GLN A 137 13.16 3.13 7.73
N PRO A 138 13.82 2.17 7.04
CA PRO A 138 14.98 2.45 6.21
C PRO A 138 14.63 3.44 5.10
N LYS A 139 15.42 4.50 4.96
CA LYS A 139 15.32 5.49 3.87
C LYS A 139 15.65 4.87 2.51
#